data_AF-A0AAP0GW31-F1
#
_entry.id   AF-A0AAP0GW31-F1
#
_cell.length_a   1.000
_cell.length_b   1.000
_cell.length_c   1.000
_cell.angle_alpha   90.00
_cell.angle_beta   90.00
_cell.angle_gamma   90.00
#
_symmetry.space_group_name_H-M   'P 1'
#
loop_
_entity.id
_entity.type
_entity.pdbx_description
1 polymer ?
#
loop_
_entity_poly.entity_id
_entity_poly.type
_entity_poly.pdbx_seq_one_letter_code
_entity_poly.pdbx_strand_id
1 'polypeptide(L)'
;MKWRSRYLDRLVPPSEIVDKIIDAPDEDSFDFRMDFIMCFLSVMVECHLNGRLREKILDYISFDIDWKEIDWCDYILQALKECKIGWRRQDLSSPFAGPLAILAL
;
A
#
# COMPACT_ATOMS: atom_id res chain seq x y z
N MET A 1 -16.69 -12.43 -2.06
CA MET A 1 -15.47 -11.74 -2.53
C MET A 1 -14.26 -12.30 -1.78
N LYS A 2 -13.57 -13.30 -2.36
CA LYS A 2 -12.53 -14.11 -1.66
C LYS A 2 -11.16 -13.43 -1.54
N TRP A 3 -10.88 -12.44 -2.39
CA TRP A 3 -9.58 -11.75 -2.39
C TRP A 3 -9.48 -10.70 -1.27
N ARG A 4 -10.57 -9.97 -0.98
CA ARG A 4 -10.60 -8.95 0.10
C ARG A 4 -10.22 -9.56 1.45
N SER A 5 -10.68 -10.77 1.77
CA SER A 5 -10.32 -11.48 3.00
C SER A 5 -8.84 -11.84 3.15
N ARG A 6 -8.01 -11.65 2.10
CA ARG A 6 -6.55 -11.76 2.21
C ARG A 6 -5.94 -10.58 2.96
N TYR A 7 -6.65 -9.44 3.05
CA TYR A 7 -6.14 -8.18 3.62
C TYR A 7 -7.11 -7.52 4.63
N LEU A 8 -8.42 -7.76 4.51
CA LEU A 8 -9.43 -7.21 5.41
C LEU A 8 -9.21 -7.71 6.84
N ASP A 9 -9.29 -6.82 7.83
CA ASP A 9 -9.15 -7.13 9.25
C ASP A 9 -7.80 -7.79 9.67
N ARG A 10 -6.81 -7.87 8.77
CA ARG A 10 -5.48 -8.44 9.06
C ARG A 10 -4.36 -7.45 8.79
N LEU A 11 -3.48 -7.31 9.78
CA LEU A 11 -2.16 -6.74 9.61
C LEU A 11 -1.29 -7.76 8.86
N VAL A 12 -1.18 -7.61 7.53
CA VAL A 12 -0.31 -8.46 6.71
C VAL A 12 1.06 -7.78 6.60
N PRO A 13 2.14 -8.37 7.15
CA PRO A 13 3.47 -7.80 7.02
C PRO A 13 3.92 -7.83 5.55
N PRO A 14 4.67 -6.82 5.07
CA PRO A 14 5.15 -6.79 3.68
C PRO A 14 5.91 -8.06 3.26
N SER A 15 6.62 -8.71 4.18
CA SER A 15 7.30 -9.98 3.92
C SER A 15 6.35 -11.10 3.50
N GLU A 16 5.17 -11.22 4.15
CA GLU A 16 4.16 -12.22 3.78
C GLU A 16 3.54 -11.91 2.41
N ILE A 17 3.44 -10.62 2.04
CA ILE A 17 2.97 -10.22 0.70
C ILE A 17 4.03 -10.58 -0.36
N VAL A 18 5.31 -10.35 -0.06
CA VAL A 18 6.43 -10.72 -0.95
C VAL A 18 6.47 -12.23 -1.18
N ASP A 19 6.30 -13.05 -0.15
CA ASP A 19 6.25 -14.51 -0.31
C ASP A 19 5.13 -14.93 -1.28
N LYS A 20 3.94 -14.31 -1.18
CA LYS A 20 2.81 -14.57 -2.09
C LYS A 20 3.09 -14.15 -3.53
N ILE A 21 3.84 -13.06 -3.74
CA ILE A 21 4.26 -12.60 -5.07
C ILE A 21 5.24 -13.61 -5.67
N ILE A 22 6.22 -14.08 -4.90
CA ILE A 22 7.23 -15.05 -5.34
C ILE A 22 6.59 -16.39 -5.70
N ASP A 23 5.62 -16.84 -4.91
CA ASP A 23 4.91 -18.11 -5.10
C ASP A 23 3.78 -18.04 -6.14
N ALA A 24 3.54 -16.87 -6.74
CA ALA A 24 2.46 -16.70 -7.70
C ALA A 24 2.75 -17.49 -8.99
N PRO A 25 1.80 -18.34 -9.46
CA PRO A 25 2.01 -19.15 -10.66
C PRO A 25 1.87 -18.35 -11.97
N ASP A 26 1.26 -17.16 -11.90
CA ASP A 26 0.94 -16.32 -13.05
C ASP A 26 0.94 -14.83 -12.65
N GLU A 27 1.87 -14.07 -13.25
CA GLU A 27 2.05 -12.63 -13.04
C GLU A 27 0.90 -11.79 -13.63
N ASP A 28 0.13 -12.35 -14.56
CA ASP A 28 -1.05 -11.68 -15.12
C ASP A 28 -2.33 -11.93 -14.30
N SER A 29 -2.26 -12.81 -13.30
CA SER A 29 -3.39 -13.10 -12.44
C SER A 29 -3.79 -11.88 -11.60
N PHE A 30 -5.11 -11.75 -11.35
CA PHE A 30 -5.64 -10.70 -10.47
C PHE A 30 -4.97 -10.74 -9.10
N ASP A 31 -4.77 -11.93 -8.53
CA ASP A 31 -4.16 -12.10 -7.22
C ASP A 31 -2.70 -11.61 -7.19
N PHE A 32 -1.89 -11.88 -8.23
CA PHE A 32 -0.53 -11.34 -8.32
C PHE A 32 -0.54 -9.81 -8.38
N ARG A 33 -1.37 -9.22 -9.27
CA ARG A 33 -1.45 -7.76 -9.42
C ARG A 33 -1.91 -7.09 -8.12
N MET A 34 -2.82 -7.74 -7.40
CA MET A 34 -3.25 -7.32 -6.07
C MET A 34 -2.12 -7.40 -5.04
N ASP A 35 -1.44 -8.54 -4.92
CA ASP A 35 -0.33 -8.68 -3.98
C ASP A 35 0.80 -7.68 -4.30
N PHE A 36 1.12 -7.49 -5.58
CA PHE A 36 2.09 -6.50 -6.04
C PHE A 36 1.71 -5.08 -5.65
N ILE A 37 0.49 -4.62 -5.96
CA ILE A 37 0.09 -3.25 -5.64
C ILE A 37 0.04 -3.02 -4.13
N MET A 38 -0.41 -4.01 -3.36
CA MET A 38 -0.47 -3.92 -1.91
C MET A 38 0.94 -3.85 -1.31
N CYS A 39 1.88 -4.64 -1.82
CA CYS A 39 3.29 -4.56 -1.44
C CYS A 39 3.88 -3.19 -1.82
N PHE A 40 3.69 -2.75 -3.06
CA PHE A 40 4.20 -1.47 -3.55
C PHE A 40 3.68 -0.32 -2.70
N LEU A 41 2.38 -0.27 -2.44
CA LEU A 41 1.77 0.77 -1.60
C LEU A 41 2.28 0.68 -0.16
N SER A 42 2.39 -0.50 0.43
CA SER A 42 2.90 -0.64 1.81
C SER A 42 4.33 -0.11 1.98
N VAL A 43 5.16 -0.20 0.94
CA VAL A 43 6.57 0.24 0.98
C VAL A 43 6.72 1.69 0.55
N MET A 44 6.04 2.08 -0.53
CA MET A 44 6.25 3.36 -1.22
C MET A 44 5.26 4.44 -0.81
N VAL A 45 4.18 4.08 -0.12
CA VAL A 45 3.05 4.98 0.12
C VAL A 45 2.58 4.95 1.57
N GLU A 46 2.33 3.79 2.16
CA GLU A 46 1.65 3.64 3.45
C GLU A 46 2.53 2.98 4.50
N CYS A 47 3.39 3.77 5.14
CA CYS A 47 4.01 3.35 6.39
C CYS A 47 3.23 4.02 7.54
N HIS A 48 2.32 3.26 8.15
CA HIS A 48 1.75 3.62 9.45
C HIS A 48 2.75 3.24 10.55
N LEU A 49 2.66 3.94 11.70
CA LEU A 49 3.42 3.66 12.94
C LEU A 49 3.29 2.22 13.48
N ASN A 50 2.54 1.32 12.81
CA ASN A 50 2.33 -0.08 13.15
C ASN A 50 2.11 -1.00 11.92
N GLY A 51 2.54 -0.62 10.70
CA GLY A 51 2.37 -1.47 9.50
C GLY A 51 0.91 -1.72 9.09
N ARG A 52 -0.01 -0.82 9.46
CA ARG A 52 -1.42 -0.87 9.05
C ARG A 52 -1.52 -0.40 7.61
N LEU A 53 -2.14 -1.21 6.75
CA LEU A 53 -2.52 -0.80 5.40
C LEU A 53 -3.90 -0.16 5.50
N ARG A 54 -4.13 1.03 4.91
CA ARG A 54 -5.47 1.61 4.89
C ARG A 54 -6.31 0.79 3.94
N GLU A 55 -7.33 0.15 4.49
CA GLU A 55 -8.37 -0.54 3.73
C GLU A 55 -9.03 0.34 2.66
N LYS A 56 -8.85 1.67 2.72
CA LYS A 56 -9.31 2.64 1.70
C LYS A 56 -8.87 2.31 0.28
N ILE A 57 -7.69 1.72 0.04
CA ILE A 57 -7.33 1.30 -1.34
C ILE A 57 -8.27 0.19 -1.84
N LEU A 58 -8.77 -0.66 -0.95
CA LEU A 58 -9.72 -1.73 -1.28
C LEU A 58 -11.09 -1.18 -1.70
N ASP A 59 -11.41 0.07 -1.37
CA ASP A 59 -12.62 0.76 -1.82
C ASP A 59 -12.51 1.18 -3.30
N TYR A 60 -11.31 1.49 -3.76
CA TYR A 60 -11.05 1.82 -5.16
C TYR A 60 -10.96 0.58 -6.04
N ILE A 61 -10.64 -0.59 -5.48
CA ILE A 61 -10.40 -1.82 -6.24
C ILE A 61 -11.67 -2.68 -6.30
N SER A 62 -12.20 -2.87 -7.51
CA SER A 62 -13.25 -3.85 -7.80
C SER A 62 -12.72 -4.96 -8.71
N PHE A 63 -13.46 -6.05 -8.89
CA PHE A 63 -13.04 -7.15 -9.77
C PHE A 63 -12.97 -6.71 -11.25
N ASP A 64 -13.73 -5.67 -11.59
CA ASP A 64 -13.86 -5.14 -12.95
C ASP A 64 -12.94 -3.93 -13.17
N ILE A 65 -11.97 -3.71 -12.28
CA ILE A 65 -11.06 -2.58 -12.38
C ILE A 65 -10.15 -2.76 -13.58
N ASP A 66 -10.17 -1.78 -14.48
CA ASP A 66 -9.09 -1.64 -15.45
C ASP A 66 -7.94 -0.91 -14.78
N TRP A 67 -6.88 -1.65 -14.48
CA TRP A 67 -5.64 -1.14 -13.88
C TRP A 67 -5.02 0.00 -14.68
N LYS A 68 -5.31 0.10 -15.99
CA LYS A 68 -4.81 1.16 -16.86
C LYS A 68 -5.56 2.48 -16.70
N GLU A 69 -6.79 2.45 -16.20
CA GLU A 69 -7.64 3.63 -16.02
C GLU A 69 -7.38 4.34 -14.68
N ILE A 70 -6.59 3.74 -13.78
CA ILE A 70 -6.20 4.37 -12.52
C ILE A 70 -5.07 5.36 -12.81
N ASP A 71 -5.27 6.62 -12.43
CA ASP A 71 -4.18 7.59 -12.36
C ASP A 71 -3.28 7.28 -11.15
N TRP A 72 -2.35 6.36 -11.35
CA TRP A 72 -1.37 5.95 -10.35
C TRP A 72 -0.51 7.12 -9.88
N CYS A 73 -0.22 8.09 -10.76
CA CYS A 73 0.61 9.22 -10.43
C CYS A 73 -0.10 10.14 -9.44
N ASP A 74 -1.35 10.52 -9.71
CA ASP A 74 -2.13 11.35 -8.78
C ASP A 74 -2.40 10.61 -7.46
N TYR A 75 -2.74 9.32 -7.53
CA TYR A 75 -2.95 8.50 -6.33
C TYR A 75 -1.71 8.50 -5.43
N ILE A 76 -0.53 8.22 -5.99
CA ILE A 76 0.74 8.25 -5.25
C ILE A 76 0.95 9.66 -4.68
N LEU A 77 0.86 10.72 -5.49
CA LEU A 77 1.09 12.09 -5.03
C LEU A 77 0.17 12.50 -3.88
N GLN A 78 -1.12 12.16 -3.95
CA GLN A 78 -2.07 12.43 -2.87
C GLN A 78 -1.67 11.70 -1.60
N ALA A 79 -1.36 10.40 -1.69
CA ALA A 79 -0.99 9.62 -0.54
C ALA A 79 0.34 10.08 0.09
N LEU A 80 1.34 10.48 -0.70
CA LEU A 80 2.58 11.10 -0.20
C LEU A 80 2.32 12.41 0.57
N LYS A 81 1.38 13.23 0.09
CA LYS A 81 0.95 14.46 0.80
C LYS A 81 0.29 14.11 2.13
N GLU A 82 -0.58 13.09 2.13
CA GLU A 82 -1.26 12.63 3.34
C GLU A 82 -0.30 12.11 4.41
N CYS A 83 0.81 11.44 4.03
CA CYS A 83 1.81 10.96 4.98
C CYS A 83 2.47 12.06 5.81
N LYS A 84 2.48 13.31 5.32
CA LYS A 84 3.02 14.47 6.03
C LYS A 84 1.99 15.15 6.93
N ILE A 85 0.70 14.84 6.78
CA ILE A 85 -0.37 15.44 7.58
C ILE A 85 -0.21 15.00 9.03
N GLY A 86 -0.04 15.97 9.94
CA GLY A 86 0.10 15.72 11.38
C GLY A 86 1.51 15.34 11.83
N TRP A 87 2.44 15.05 10.91
CA TRP A 87 3.85 14.83 11.27
C TRP A 87 4.53 16.14 11.64
N ARG A 88 5.28 16.13 12.75
CA ARG A 88 6.06 17.28 13.22
C ARG A 88 7.54 16.91 13.24
N ARG A 89 8.30 17.43 12.27
CA ARG A 89 9.73 17.12 12.08
C ARG A 89 10.59 17.30 13.34
N GLN A 90 10.24 18.23 14.22
CA GLN A 90 11.01 18.57 15.42
C GLN A 90 10.52 17.86 16.69
N ASP A 91 9.43 17.10 16.60
CA ASP A 91 8.85 16.39 17.73
C ASP A 91 9.37 14.95 17.77
N LEU A 92 10.25 14.66 18.74
CA LEU A 92 10.83 13.33 18.94
C LEU A 92 9.79 12.25 19.30
N SER A 93 8.59 12.65 19.74
CA SER A 93 7.47 11.74 19.98
C SER A 93 6.62 11.46 18.72
N SER A 94 6.93 12.14 17.61
CA SER A 94 6.26 12.00 16.30
C SER A 94 7.27 11.58 15.23
N PRO A 95 7.82 10.35 15.29
CA PRO A 95 8.71 9.86 14.24
C PRO A 95 7.98 9.85 12.89
N PHE A 96 8.68 10.21 11.82
CA PHE A 96 8.10 10.14 10.48
C PHE A 96 7.77 8.69 10.18
N ALA A 97 6.49 8.42 10.01
CA ALA A 97 6.04 7.08 9.72
C ALA A 97 6.05 6.78 8.24
N GLY A 98 6.07 7.76 7.32
CA GLY A 98 5.90 7.54 5.88
C GLY A 98 7.11 6.92 5.15
N PRO A 99 7.02 6.78 3.81
CA PRO A 99 8.05 6.14 2.99
C PRO A 99 9.40 6.84 3.11
N LEU A 100 10.46 6.08 3.42
CA LEU A 100 11.83 6.61 3.56
C LEU A 100 12.32 7.33 2.30
N ALA A 101 11.87 6.89 1.12
CA ALA A 101 12.17 7.54 -0.16
C ALA A 101 11.73 9.02 -0.18
N ILE A 102 10.66 9.39 0.52
CA ILE A 102 10.21 10.79 0.62
C ILE A 102 11.15 11.61 1.52
N LEU A 103 11.76 11.01 2.55
CA LEU A 103 12.69 11.73 3.42
C LEU A 103 14.01 12.08 2.71
N ALA A 104 14.35 11.32 1.67
CA ALA A 104 15.54 11.55 0.85
C ALA A 104 15.36 12.64 -0.23
N LEU A 105 14.12 13.14 -0.44
CA LEU A 105 13.76 14.22 -1.35
C LEU A 105 13.55 15.54 -0.61
#